data_AF-A0A8H7U3U1-F1
#
_entry.id   AF-A0A8H7U3U1-F1
#
_cell.length_a   1.000
_cell.length_b   1.000
_cell.length_c   1.000
_cell.angle_alpha   90.00
_cell.angle_beta   90.00
_cell.angle_gamma   90.00
#
_symmetry.space_group_name_H-M   'P 1'
#
loop_
_entity.id
_entity.type
_entity.pdbx_description
1 polymer ?
#
loop_
_entity_poly.entity_id
_entity_poly.type
_entity_poly.pdbx_seq_one_letter_code
_entity_poly.pdbx_strand_id
1 'polypeptide(L)'
;MEPGVTLEEYYARGVYPVLTGRSQKFPEAESLDDLARRAEQAINGLVMPYVWQAARAGEKGIHVAIVSHGLCISELLPALLSKDASGAHPKHKYKGLLNTAWTRVTVDVKGSVEGKSMEFSDSNPPPLVVRVTDFNSHEHLDRVARQKGGIGSAEFDPKQQSIQAFFGGAAAPTEEGRSVSNALDEGNINTQ
;
A
#
# COMPACT_ATOMS: atom_id res chain seq x y z
N MET A 1 -8.82 20.84 -12.85
CA MET A 1 -10.27 21.01 -12.75
C MET A 1 -10.61 22.39 -13.29
N GLU A 2 -11.52 22.46 -14.25
CA GLU A 2 -12.14 23.70 -14.71
C GLU A 2 -12.70 24.49 -13.51
N PRO A 3 -12.42 25.80 -13.40
CA PRO A 3 -12.97 26.63 -12.34
C PRO A 3 -14.50 26.64 -12.36
N GLY A 4 -15.13 26.38 -11.21
CA GLY A 4 -16.58 26.48 -11.05
C GLY A 4 -17.40 25.23 -11.40
N VAL A 5 -16.76 24.14 -11.85
CA VAL A 5 -17.43 22.85 -12.08
C VAL A 5 -17.31 21.97 -10.84
N THR A 6 -18.44 21.45 -10.35
CA THR A 6 -18.47 20.57 -9.17
C THR A 6 -18.01 19.15 -9.49
N LEU A 7 -17.64 18.36 -8.47
CA LEU A 7 -17.26 16.95 -8.67
C LEU A 7 -18.44 16.14 -9.22
N GLU A 8 -19.66 16.44 -8.77
CA GLU A 8 -20.90 15.81 -9.22
C GLU A 8 -21.14 16.07 -10.72
N GLU A 9 -20.83 17.28 -11.19
CA GLU A 9 -20.92 17.63 -12.62
C GLU A 9 -19.86 16.90 -13.46
N TYR A 10 -18.65 16.69 -12.93
CA TYR A 10 -17.66 15.83 -13.59
C TYR A 10 -18.16 14.38 -13.70
N TYR A 11 -18.70 13.84 -12.61
CA TYR A 11 -19.22 12.46 -12.60
C TYR A 11 -20.40 12.28 -13.55
N ALA A 12 -21.31 13.25 -13.62
CA ALA A 12 -22.42 13.24 -14.58
C ALA A 12 -21.94 13.24 -16.05
N ARG A 13 -20.75 13.80 -16.32
CA ARG A 13 -20.08 13.77 -17.63
C ARG A 13 -19.24 12.51 -17.85
N GLY A 14 -19.21 11.56 -16.90
CA GLY A 14 -18.35 10.38 -16.95
C GLY A 14 -16.86 10.68 -16.77
N VAL A 15 -16.51 11.87 -16.26
CA VAL A 15 -15.13 12.30 -16.03
C VAL A 15 -14.80 12.12 -14.54
N TYR A 16 -13.70 11.42 -14.27
CA TYR A 16 -13.27 11.10 -12.91
C TYR A 16 -11.92 11.78 -12.61
N PRO A 17 -11.93 13.02 -12.08
CA PRO A 17 -10.70 13.75 -11.80
C PRO A 17 -9.94 13.13 -10.63
N VAL A 18 -8.61 13.33 -10.60
CA VAL A 18 -7.78 12.91 -9.47
C VAL A 18 -8.22 13.65 -8.22
N LEU A 19 -8.58 12.88 -7.19
CA LEU A 19 -8.94 13.37 -5.87
C LEU A 19 -7.67 13.46 -5.01
N THR A 20 -7.43 14.60 -4.38
CA THR A 20 -6.20 14.85 -3.60
C THR A 20 -6.44 14.76 -2.08
N GLY A 21 -7.71 14.89 -1.64
CA GLY A 21 -8.08 14.81 -0.24
C GLY A 21 -8.26 13.36 0.23
N ARG A 22 -7.83 13.05 1.46
CA ARG A 22 -7.94 11.70 2.03
C ARG A 22 -9.37 11.23 2.21
N SER A 23 -10.27 12.12 2.59
CA SER A 23 -11.69 11.81 2.82
C SER A 23 -12.52 11.88 1.53
N GLN A 24 -11.92 12.32 0.42
CA GLN A 24 -12.60 12.35 -0.87
C GLN A 24 -12.67 10.93 -1.45
N LYS A 25 -13.76 10.66 -2.16
CA LYS A 25 -13.97 9.39 -2.86
C LYS A 25 -14.94 9.57 -4.02
N PHE A 26 -14.83 8.66 -4.98
CA PHE A 26 -15.84 8.50 -6.02
C PHE A 26 -17.12 7.84 -5.44
N PRO A 27 -18.27 7.98 -6.12
CA PRO A 27 -19.48 7.25 -5.75
C PRO A 27 -19.20 5.74 -5.61
N GLU A 28 -19.71 5.13 -4.54
CA GLU A 28 -19.49 3.71 -4.19
C GLU A 28 -18.03 3.26 -3.94
N ALA A 29 -17.05 4.17 -4.05
CA ALA A 29 -15.65 3.86 -3.83
C ALA A 29 -15.23 4.02 -2.36
N GLU A 30 -13.97 3.67 -2.08
CA GLU A 30 -13.34 3.84 -0.78
C GLU A 30 -12.49 5.12 -0.78
N SER A 31 -12.59 5.93 0.28
CA SER A 31 -11.63 7.03 0.54
C SER A 31 -10.34 6.49 1.16
N LEU A 32 -9.28 7.29 1.25
CA LEU A 32 -8.08 6.87 1.99
C LEU A 32 -8.34 6.69 3.49
N ASP A 33 -9.28 7.43 4.06
CA ASP A 33 -9.66 7.27 5.47
C ASP A 33 -10.48 6.00 5.69
N ASP A 34 -11.34 5.64 4.74
CA ASP A 34 -12.02 4.34 4.74
C ASP A 34 -11.00 3.19 4.64
N LEU A 35 -10.02 3.32 3.74
CA LEU A 35 -8.92 2.36 3.57
C LEU A 35 -8.05 2.23 4.81
N ALA A 36 -7.73 3.34 5.48
CA ALA A 36 -6.99 3.35 6.74
C ALA A 36 -7.71 2.57 7.83
N ARG A 37 -9.03 2.79 7.98
CA ARG A 37 -9.86 2.05 8.94
C ARG A 37 -9.89 0.55 8.62
N ARG A 38 -9.99 0.18 7.34
CA ARG A 38 -9.95 -1.22 6.93
C ARG A 38 -8.57 -1.85 7.15
N ALA A 39 -7.49 -1.10 6.93
CA ALA A 39 -6.13 -1.54 7.22
C ALA A 39 -5.93 -1.79 8.73
N GLU A 40 -6.46 -0.92 9.59
CA GLU A 40 -6.46 -1.15 11.05
C GLU A 40 -7.21 -2.43 11.43
N GLN A 41 -8.41 -2.65 10.88
CA GLN A 41 -9.17 -3.88 11.09
C GLN A 41 -8.38 -5.11 10.64
N ALA A 42 -7.72 -5.05 9.48
CA ALA A 42 -6.89 -6.13 8.97
C ALA A 42 -5.69 -6.43 9.89
N ILE A 43 -4.96 -5.41 10.35
CA ILE A 43 -3.86 -5.60 11.30
C ILE A 43 -4.37 -6.24 12.60
N ASN A 44 -5.46 -5.72 13.18
CA ASN A 44 -6.02 -6.22 14.42
C ASN A 44 -6.55 -7.66 14.30
N GLY A 45 -7.24 -7.97 13.20
CA GLY A 45 -7.87 -9.28 13.00
C GLY A 45 -6.93 -10.36 12.47
N LEU A 46 -5.90 -9.98 11.71
CA LEU A 46 -5.07 -10.96 10.99
C LEU A 46 -3.62 -11.01 11.51
N VAL A 47 -3.04 -9.89 11.93
CA VAL A 47 -1.61 -9.84 12.30
C VAL A 47 -1.43 -9.98 13.80
N MET A 48 -2.17 -9.20 14.59
CA MET A 48 -2.02 -9.17 16.04
C MET A 48 -2.23 -10.53 16.75
N PRO A 49 -3.14 -11.42 16.31
CA PRO A 49 -3.27 -12.74 16.92
C PRO A 49 -1.96 -13.54 16.93
N TYR A 50 -1.19 -13.49 15.83
CA TYR A 50 0.10 -14.18 15.76
C TYR A 50 1.14 -13.56 16.67
N VAL A 51 1.16 -12.23 16.81
CA VAL A 51 2.07 -11.53 17.73
C VAL A 51 1.81 -11.97 19.18
N TRP A 52 0.53 -12.00 19.58
CA TRP A 52 0.16 -12.38 20.94
C TRP A 52 0.35 -13.87 21.22
N GLN A 53 0.03 -14.73 20.25
CA GLN A 53 0.30 -16.16 20.35
C GLN A 53 1.80 -16.44 20.53
N ALA A 54 2.65 -15.79 19.73
CA ALA A 54 4.10 -15.92 19.84
C ALA A 54 4.60 -15.51 21.23
N ALA A 55 4.14 -14.37 21.73
CA ALA A 55 4.53 -13.88 23.05
C ALA A 55 4.09 -14.82 24.18
N ARG A 56 2.86 -15.36 24.12
CA ARG A 56 2.35 -16.32 25.10
C ARG A 56 3.13 -17.64 25.07
N ALA A 57 3.54 -18.10 23.90
CA ALA A 57 4.34 -19.31 23.73
C ALA A 57 5.83 -19.11 24.04
N GLY A 58 6.30 -17.87 24.15
CA GLY A 58 7.74 -17.56 24.24
C GLY A 58 8.48 -17.79 22.92
N GLU A 59 7.77 -17.78 21.80
CA GLU A 59 8.32 -17.99 20.46
C GLU A 59 8.84 -16.68 19.88
N LYS A 60 9.98 -16.76 19.19
CA LYS A 60 10.57 -15.65 18.43
C LYS A 60 10.90 -16.11 17.00
N GLY A 61 11.13 -15.16 16.10
CA GLY A 61 11.46 -15.48 14.71
C GLY A 61 10.29 -15.97 13.87
N ILE A 62 9.05 -15.68 14.27
CA ILE A 62 7.87 -15.94 13.43
C ILE A 62 7.80 -14.91 12.31
N HIS A 63 7.55 -15.39 11.09
CA HIS A 63 7.44 -14.55 9.90
C HIS A 63 6.03 -14.64 9.32
N VAL A 64 5.39 -13.49 9.14
CA VAL A 64 4.10 -13.35 8.46
C VAL A 64 4.33 -12.59 7.15
N ALA A 65 3.92 -13.19 6.03
CA ALA A 65 3.96 -12.55 4.72
C ALA A 65 2.56 -12.04 4.34
N ILE A 66 2.47 -10.78 3.93
CA ILE A 66 1.23 -10.15 3.45
C ILE A 66 1.45 -9.69 2.02
N VAL A 67 0.62 -10.17 1.10
CA VAL A 67 0.63 -9.75 -0.31
C VAL A 67 -0.59 -8.86 -0.54
N SER A 68 -0.37 -7.65 -1.06
CA SER A 68 -1.40 -6.64 -1.24
C SER A 68 -0.97 -5.62 -2.31
N HIS A 69 -1.73 -4.53 -2.44
CA HIS A 69 -1.45 -3.45 -3.38
C HIS A 69 -0.73 -2.28 -2.70
N GLY A 70 0.05 -1.48 -3.45
CA GLY A 70 0.85 -0.38 -2.91
C GLY A 70 0.04 0.61 -2.05
N LEU A 71 -1.17 0.96 -2.49
CA LEU A 71 -2.05 1.86 -1.73
C LEU A 71 -2.50 1.24 -0.40
N CYS A 72 -2.90 -0.03 -0.42
CA CYS A 72 -3.31 -0.75 0.79
C CYS A 72 -2.12 -0.96 1.75
N ILE A 73 -0.94 -1.32 1.23
CA ILE A 73 0.29 -1.46 2.02
C ILE A 73 0.66 -0.13 2.70
N SER A 74 0.46 1.00 2.00
CA SER A 74 0.73 2.34 2.56
C SER A 74 -0.14 2.70 3.76
N GLU A 75 -1.29 2.03 3.94
CA GLU A 75 -2.19 2.21 5.09
C GLU A 75 -2.03 1.06 6.13
N LEU A 76 -1.59 -0.14 5.72
CA LEU A 76 -1.24 -1.24 6.64
C LEU A 76 -0.02 -0.91 7.51
N LEU A 77 1.00 -0.28 6.94
CA LEU A 77 2.19 0.14 7.68
C LEU A 77 1.89 1.10 8.84
N PRO A 78 1.20 2.25 8.62
CA PRO A 78 0.85 3.14 9.71
C PRO A 78 -0.08 2.49 10.72
N ALA A 79 -1.03 1.64 10.29
CA ALA A 79 -1.89 0.89 11.22
C ALA A 79 -1.09 0.00 12.19
N LEU A 80 -0.02 -0.64 11.74
CA LEU A 80 0.85 -1.44 12.59
C LEU A 80 1.81 -0.58 13.43
N LEU A 81 2.40 0.45 12.85
CA LEU A 81 3.36 1.34 13.53
C LEU A 81 2.72 2.17 14.64
N SER A 82 1.44 2.55 14.49
CA SER A 82 0.69 3.25 15.54
C SER A 82 0.53 2.43 16.82
N LYS A 83 0.86 1.13 16.81
CA LYS A 83 0.89 0.27 18.00
C LYS A 83 2.22 0.31 18.75
N ASP A 84 3.23 0.99 18.22
CA ASP A 84 4.51 1.16 18.90
C ASP A 84 4.35 1.94 20.21
N ALA A 85 4.98 1.46 21.27
CA ALA A 85 4.87 2.05 22.60
C ALA A 85 5.43 3.47 22.71
N SER A 86 6.21 3.96 21.74
CA SER A 86 6.68 5.36 21.72
C SER A 86 5.57 6.35 21.36
N GLY A 87 4.45 5.88 20.79
CA GLY A 87 3.38 6.74 20.29
C GLY A 87 3.75 7.52 19.02
N ALA A 88 4.89 7.20 18.38
CA ALA A 88 5.31 7.86 17.15
C ALA A 88 4.42 7.46 15.97
N HIS A 89 3.59 8.38 15.49
CA HIS A 89 2.81 8.15 14.27
C HIS A 89 3.69 8.40 13.04
N PRO A 90 3.81 7.43 12.10
CA PRO A 90 4.71 7.54 10.95
C PRO A 90 4.27 8.55 9.86
N LYS A 91 3.22 9.36 10.13
CA LYS A 91 2.54 10.23 9.16
C LYS A 91 2.32 9.49 7.81
N HIS A 92 2.53 10.17 6.69
CA HIS A 92 2.35 9.63 5.33
C HIS A 92 3.68 9.18 4.68
N LYS A 93 4.65 8.75 5.49
CA LYS A 93 6.03 8.49 5.04
C LYS A 93 6.16 7.30 4.07
N TYR A 94 5.27 6.31 4.16
CA TYR A 94 5.45 5.02 3.50
C TYR A 94 4.52 4.85 2.29
N LYS A 95 4.88 5.46 1.17
CA LYS A 95 4.11 5.43 -0.10
C LYS A 95 5.04 5.15 -1.29
N GLY A 96 4.46 4.89 -2.46
CA GLY A 96 5.23 4.74 -3.71
C GLY A 96 5.94 3.39 -3.84
N LEU A 97 5.28 2.30 -3.42
CA LEU A 97 5.85 0.96 -3.59
C LEU A 97 5.92 0.60 -5.07
N LEU A 98 7.09 0.12 -5.50
CA LEU A 98 7.25 -0.47 -6.82
C LEU A 98 6.51 -1.81 -6.90
N ASN A 99 6.15 -2.22 -8.11
CA ASN A 99 5.57 -3.54 -8.33
C ASN A 99 6.51 -4.62 -7.79
N THR A 100 5.94 -5.54 -7.03
CA THR A 100 6.62 -6.65 -6.32
C THR A 100 7.75 -6.24 -5.38
N ALA A 101 7.95 -4.94 -5.11
CA ALA A 101 8.79 -4.52 -4.00
C ALA A 101 8.15 -4.95 -2.67
N TRP A 102 9.00 -5.22 -1.69
CA TRP A 102 8.56 -5.65 -0.37
C TRP A 102 9.04 -4.70 0.72
N THR A 103 8.38 -4.79 1.86
CA THR A 103 8.65 -3.99 3.05
C THR A 103 8.65 -4.94 4.23
N ARG A 104 9.60 -4.78 5.15
CA ARG A 104 9.70 -5.57 6.37
C ARG A 104 9.53 -4.71 7.59
N VAL A 105 8.67 -5.20 8.48
CA VAL A 105 8.39 -4.61 9.78
C VAL A 105 8.66 -5.67 10.84
N THR A 106 9.42 -5.32 11.87
CA THR A 106 9.63 -6.15 13.05
C THR A 106 8.71 -5.70 14.16
N VAL A 107 8.18 -6.66 14.92
CA VAL A 107 7.32 -6.42 16.07
C VAL A 107 7.89 -7.20 17.25
N ASP A 108 8.35 -6.48 18.26
CA ASP A 108 8.83 -7.04 19.52
C ASP A 108 7.84 -6.74 20.65
N VAL A 109 7.59 -7.73 21.50
CA VAL A 109 6.80 -7.56 22.72
C VAL A 109 7.73 -7.26 23.89
N LYS A 110 7.56 -6.10 24.55
CA LYS A 110 8.43 -5.73 25.67
C LYS A 110 8.32 -6.75 26.81
N GLY A 111 9.48 -7.22 27.27
CA GLY A 111 9.58 -8.24 28.32
C GLY A 111 9.50 -9.68 27.82
N SER A 112 9.20 -9.92 26.54
CA SER A 112 9.19 -11.28 25.98
C SER A 112 10.60 -11.82 25.82
N VAL A 113 10.83 -13.00 26.38
CA VAL A 113 12.09 -13.74 26.33
C VAL A 113 11.84 -15.07 25.61
N GLU A 114 12.74 -15.44 24.71
CA GLU A 114 12.65 -16.69 23.96
C GLU A 114 12.65 -17.91 24.90
N GLY A 115 11.75 -18.87 24.62
CA GLY A 115 11.55 -20.08 25.42
C GLY A 115 10.83 -19.86 26.75
N LYS A 116 10.38 -18.62 27.06
CA LYS A 116 9.61 -18.31 28.27
C LYS A 116 8.24 -17.78 27.90
N SER A 117 7.22 -18.54 28.27
CA SER A 117 5.83 -18.12 28.15
C SER A 117 5.56 -16.83 28.91
N MET A 118 4.75 -15.95 28.33
CA MET A 118 4.32 -14.70 28.93
C MET A 118 2.80 -14.72 29.13
N GLU A 119 2.37 -14.48 30.37
CA GLU A 119 0.96 -14.34 30.71
C GLU A 119 0.57 -12.87 30.79
N PHE A 120 -0.50 -12.50 30.09
CA PHE A 120 -1.12 -11.17 30.12
C PHE A 120 -2.61 -11.26 29.77
N SER A 121 -3.41 -10.29 30.19
CA SER A 121 -4.82 -10.23 29.77
C SER A 121 -4.95 -9.57 28.40
N ASP A 122 -5.94 -9.98 27.61
CA ASP A 122 -6.21 -9.37 26.31
C ASP A 122 -6.66 -7.89 26.43
N SER A 123 -7.18 -7.52 27.60
CA SER A 123 -7.58 -6.14 27.93
C SER A 123 -6.41 -5.21 28.25
N ASN A 124 -5.24 -5.75 28.56
CA ASN A 124 -4.05 -4.98 28.92
C ASN A 124 -2.78 -5.65 28.37
N PRO A 125 -2.62 -5.67 27.04
CA PRO A 125 -1.48 -6.33 26.42
C PRO A 125 -0.17 -5.57 26.71
N PRO A 126 0.96 -6.28 26.75
CA PRO A 126 2.27 -5.67 26.92
C PRO A 126 2.58 -4.67 25.80
N PRO A 127 3.37 -3.62 26.07
CA PRO A 127 3.71 -2.63 25.04
C PRO A 127 4.57 -3.25 23.93
N LEU A 128 4.34 -2.79 22.70
CA LEU A 128 5.09 -3.24 21.52
C LEU A 128 6.25 -2.32 21.18
N VAL A 129 7.25 -2.87 20.50
CA VAL A 129 8.28 -2.13 19.78
C VAL A 129 8.19 -2.52 18.32
N VAL A 130 7.77 -1.59 17.46
CA VAL A 130 7.51 -1.81 16.04
C VAL A 130 8.49 -1.00 15.21
N ARG A 131 9.18 -1.64 14.27
CA ARG A 131 10.20 -0.97 13.44
C ARG A 131 10.11 -1.41 11.99
N VAL A 132 10.15 -0.45 11.07
CA VAL A 132 10.40 -0.74 9.66
C VAL A 132 11.91 -0.92 9.48
N THR A 133 12.33 -2.09 9.03
CA THR A 133 13.76 -2.39 8.78
C THR A 133 14.12 -2.23 7.31
N ASP A 134 13.18 -2.54 6.43
CA ASP A 134 13.34 -2.52 4.98
C ASP A 134 12.08 -1.92 4.38
N PHE A 135 12.23 -1.02 3.41
CA PHE A 135 11.10 -0.38 2.76
C PHE A 135 11.34 -0.33 1.26
N ASN A 136 10.33 -0.77 0.50
CA ASN A 136 10.36 -0.74 -0.96
C ASN A 136 11.59 -1.48 -1.53
N SER A 137 12.01 -2.57 -0.90
CA SER A 137 13.15 -3.39 -1.33
C SER A 137 12.82 -4.13 -2.63
N HIS A 138 13.68 -3.95 -3.63
CA HIS A 138 13.45 -4.39 -5.00
C HIS A 138 14.72 -4.87 -5.71
N GLU A 139 15.79 -5.14 -4.96
CA GLU A 139 17.08 -5.61 -5.48
C GLU A 139 16.94 -6.93 -6.26
N HIS A 140 15.93 -7.74 -5.90
CA HIS A 140 15.59 -8.97 -6.62
C HIS A 140 15.10 -8.73 -8.05
N LEU A 141 14.71 -7.49 -8.40
CA LEU A 141 14.24 -7.11 -9.73
C LEU A 141 15.36 -6.65 -10.65
N ASP A 142 16.52 -6.28 -10.13
CA ASP A 142 17.62 -5.69 -10.91
C ASP A 142 18.12 -6.62 -12.03
N ARG A 143 18.01 -7.93 -11.80
CA ARG A 143 18.45 -8.98 -12.74
C ARG A 143 17.29 -9.64 -13.46
N VAL A 144 16.05 -9.23 -13.19
CA VAL A 144 14.89 -9.73 -13.93
C VAL A 144 14.94 -9.07 -15.30
N ALA A 145 15.20 -9.89 -16.32
CA ALA A 145 15.06 -9.45 -17.70
C ALA A 145 13.61 -8.98 -17.89
N ARG A 146 13.42 -7.66 -17.98
CA ARG A 146 12.13 -7.12 -18.40
C ARG A 146 11.83 -7.76 -19.74
N GLN A 147 10.73 -8.50 -19.82
CA GLN A 147 10.22 -8.95 -21.10
C GLN A 147 10.09 -7.68 -21.97
N LYS A 148 10.85 -7.65 -23.06
CA LYS A 148 10.79 -6.53 -24.00
C LYS A 148 9.42 -6.61 -24.63
N GLY A 149 8.53 -5.83 -24.04
CA GLY A 149 7.13 -5.83 -24.36
C GLY A 149 6.32 -6.72 -23.41
N GLY A 150 5.41 -6.07 -22.68
CA GLY A 150 4.36 -6.76 -21.95
C GLY A 150 3.36 -7.39 -22.93
N ILE A 151 2.22 -7.83 -22.43
CA ILE A 151 1.13 -8.44 -23.21
C ILE A 151 0.80 -7.58 -24.47
N GLY A 152 1.00 -6.26 -24.44
CA GLY A 152 0.89 -5.36 -25.60
C GLY A 152 2.01 -5.42 -26.67
N SER A 153 2.84 -6.46 -26.70
CA SER A 153 3.92 -6.65 -27.70
C SER A 153 3.90 -8.01 -28.38
N ALA A 154 2.91 -8.85 -28.06
CA ALA A 154 2.56 -9.97 -28.93
C ALA A 154 2.18 -9.43 -30.32
N GLU A 155 2.44 -10.19 -31.37
CA GLU A 155 1.89 -9.93 -32.70
C GLU A 155 0.39 -9.65 -32.55
N PHE A 156 -0.04 -8.47 -32.99
CA PHE A 156 -1.38 -7.93 -32.89
C PHE A 156 -2.49 -9.00 -32.91
N ASP A 157 -3.08 -9.33 -31.76
CA ASP A 157 -4.36 -10.04 -31.67
C ASP A 157 -5.49 -9.00 -31.69
N PRO A 158 -6.34 -8.97 -32.74
CA PRO A 158 -7.44 -8.01 -32.83
C PRO A 158 -8.43 -8.06 -31.66
N LYS A 159 -8.45 -9.14 -30.87
CA LYS A 159 -9.30 -9.29 -29.68
C LYS A 159 -8.67 -8.78 -28.40
N GLN A 160 -7.38 -8.45 -28.43
CA GLN A 160 -6.64 -8.04 -27.25
C GLN A 160 -6.77 -6.53 -27.03
N GLN A 161 -7.60 -6.14 -26.06
CA GLN A 161 -7.73 -4.74 -25.66
C GLN A 161 -6.45 -4.26 -24.97
N SER A 162 -5.99 -3.05 -25.30
CA SER A 162 -4.80 -2.47 -24.69
C SER A 162 -5.02 -2.27 -23.19
N ILE A 163 -3.95 -2.33 -22.39
CA ILE A 163 -4.02 -2.04 -20.95
C ILE A 163 -4.56 -0.62 -20.67
N GLN A 164 -4.41 0.29 -21.64
CA GLN A 164 -4.96 1.65 -21.57
C GLN A 164 -6.49 1.67 -21.65
N ALA A 165 -7.10 0.70 -22.34
CA ALA A 165 -8.56 0.52 -22.33
C ALA A 165 -9.05 0.10 -20.94
N PHE A 166 -8.26 -0.68 -20.19
CA PHE A 166 -8.56 -1.08 -18.81
C PHE A 166 -8.49 0.10 -17.82
N PHE A 167 -7.59 1.07 -18.04
CA PHE A 167 -7.43 2.24 -17.16
C PHE A 167 -8.14 3.51 -17.66
N GLY A 168 -9.07 3.38 -18.61
CA GLY A 168 -9.94 4.49 -19.06
C GLY A 168 -9.28 5.52 -19.98
N GLY A 169 -8.11 5.22 -20.55
CA GLY A 169 -7.34 6.15 -21.39
C GLY A 169 -7.66 6.12 -22.88
N ALA A 170 -8.75 5.49 -23.32
CA ALA A 170 -9.06 5.31 -24.74
C ALA A 170 -9.66 6.59 -25.38
N ALA A 171 -8.90 7.67 -25.41
CA ALA A 171 -9.17 8.83 -26.27
C ALA A 171 -7.92 9.72 -26.46
N ALA A 172 -6.94 9.26 -27.24
CA ALA A 172 -6.09 10.11 -28.10
C ALA A 172 -5.24 9.21 -29.02
N PRO A 173 -5.15 9.49 -30.33
CA PRO A 173 -4.13 8.88 -31.16
C PRO A 173 -2.80 9.58 -30.85
N THR A 174 -1.82 8.85 -30.32
CA THR A 174 -0.45 9.33 -30.16
C THR A 174 0.52 8.50 -30.99
N GLU A 175 1.34 9.24 -31.73
CA GLU A 175 2.45 8.78 -32.57
C GLU A 175 3.39 7.80 -31.87
N GLU A 176 4.03 6.97 -32.69
CA GLU A 176 4.95 5.91 -32.32
C GLU A 176 6.02 6.33 -31.29
N GLY A 177 6.21 5.48 -30.28
CA GLY A 177 7.53 5.28 -29.68
C GLY A 177 7.79 5.88 -28.30
N ARG A 178 6.80 6.39 -27.56
CA ARG A 178 7.03 6.81 -26.16
C ARG A 178 6.02 6.22 -25.18
N SER A 179 6.48 5.22 -24.41
CA SER A 179 5.81 4.79 -23.19
C SER A 179 6.06 5.83 -22.09
N VAL A 180 5.12 6.75 -21.88
CA VAL A 180 5.13 7.77 -20.82
C VAL A 180 4.18 7.39 -19.67
N SER A 181 3.85 6.10 -19.50
CA SER A 181 3.08 5.65 -18.34
C SER A 181 4.05 5.35 -17.20
N ASN A 182 4.32 6.40 -16.40
CA ASN A 182 4.88 6.45 -15.04
C ASN A 182 5.96 7.52 -14.83
N ALA A 183 6.42 8.22 -15.88
CA ALA A 183 7.47 9.25 -15.74
C ALA A 183 6.97 10.60 -15.16
N LEU A 184 5.66 10.77 -14.98
CA LEU A 184 5.06 12.03 -14.51
C LEU A 184 4.21 11.87 -13.24
N ASP A 185 4.20 10.68 -12.62
CA ASP A 185 3.58 10.50 -11.29
C ASP A 185 4.57 10.83 -10.15
N GLU A 186 5.80 11.22 -10.49
CA GLU A 186 6.66 12.03 -9.63
C GLU A 186 6.33 13.51 -9.83
N GLY A 187 5.15 13.91 -9.37
CA GLY A 187 4.89 15.33 -9.13
C GLY A 187 5.93 15.85 -8.16
N ASN A 188 6.73 16.82 -8.60
CA ASN A 188 7.65 17.63 -7.80
C ASN A 188 7.04 17.97 -6.43
N ILE A 189 7.34 17.15 -5.41
CA ILE A 189 7.28 17.56 -4.02
C ILE A 189 8.52 18.40 -3.78
N ASN A 190 8.40 19.67 -4.13
CA ASN A 190 9.34 20.69 -3.72
C ASN A 190 9.30 20.72 -2.18
N THR A 191 10.32 20.15 -1.54
CA THR A 191 10.60 20.39 -0.13
C THR A 191 10.99 21.86 0.04
N GLN A 192 10.06 22.65 0.58
CA GLN A 192 10.35 23.80 1.41
C GLN A 192 9.68 23.59 2.77
#